data_AF-A0A1J0VW80-F1
#
_entry.id   AF-A0A1J0VW80-F1
#
_cell.length_a   1.000
_cell.length_b   1.000
_cell.length_c   1.000
_cell.angle_alpha   90.00
_cell.angle_beta   90.00
_cell.angle_gamma   90.00
#
_symmetry.space_group_name_H-M   'P 1'
#
loop_
_entity.id
_entity.type
_entity.pdbx_description
1 polymer ?
#
loop_
_entity_poly.entity_id
_entity_poly.type
_entity_poly.pdbx_seq_one_letter_code
_entity_poly.pdbx_strand_id
1 'polypeptide(L)'
;MEGRRPILGAGADGGDTQHRRPEDTDPGLPSSSTGSDSVTRIRLDLSTPDYTAKLAEAPIYRKKGMVRAHAAREDEHVETILADGTRETTNRAREGQIIITNPGGEQYIYKAAEPDIAAARAHFDQRHEATTEPGVYRPNGKIRAIPNDTGHPIEIMAPWGEPMNTGVDGKIAVPVDPQNPDEISMDRYLIGGQEFTDTYVLDT
;
A
#
# COMPACT_ATOMS: atom_id res chain seq x y z
N MET A 1 12.81 49.70 -31.73
CA MET A 1 12.08 50.40 -32.80
C MET A 1 11.08 49.38 -33.32
N GLU A 2 9.80 49.49 -32.96
CA GLU A 2 8.77 50.32 -33.64
C GLU A 2 8.44 49.74 -35.04
N GLY A 3 7.20 49.61 -35.50
CA GLY A 3 5.86 50.09 -35.09
C GLY A 3 4.96 49.96 -36.35
N ARG A 4 3.64 50.21 -36.40
CA ARG A 4 2.61 50.74 -35.48
C ARG A 4 1.25 50.09 -35.84
N ARG A 5 0.17 50.34 -35.07
CA ARG A 5 -1.24 49.95 -35.38
C ARG A 5 -2.10 51.12 -35.90
N PRO A 6 -3.21 50.80 -36.60
CA PRO A 6 -4.59 51.33 -36.37
C PRO A 6 -5.59 50.16 -36.12
N ILE A 7 -6.79 50.23 -35.51
CA ILE A 7 -7.59 51.23 -34.75
C ILE A 7 -8.02 52.50 -35.52
N LEU A 8 -9.30 52.93 -35.64
CA LEU A 8 -10.65 52.50 -35.16
C LEU A 8 -11.51 51.95 -36.34
N GLY A 9 -12.81 51.58 -36.26
CA GLY A 9 -13.78 51.42 -35.14
C GLY A 9 -15.17 52.10 -35.37
N ALA A 10 -16.23 51.63 -34.68
CA ALA A 10 -17.66 52.06 -34.72
C ALA A 10 -18.49 51.71 -36.00
N GLY A 11 -19.82 51.52 -35.96
CA GLY A 11 -20.75 51.38 -34.80
C GLY A 11 -22.26 51.49 -35.19
N ALA A 12 -23.16 51.26 -34.21
CA ALA A 12 -24.56 51.78 -34.09
C ALA A 12 -25.64 51.33 -35.14
N ASP A 13 -26.96 51.31 -34.90
CA ASP A 13 -27.77 51.32 -33.66
C ASP A 13 -29.22 50.83 -33.90
N GLY A 14 -29.93 50.43 -32.84
CA GLY A 14 -31.42 50.27 -32.79
C GLY A 14 -32.06 49.09 -33.57
N GLY A 15 -33.27 48.63 -33.23
CA GLY A 15 -34.10 48.97 -32.06
C GLY A 15 -35.37 48.11 -31.89
N ASP A 16 -35.60 47.65 -30.66
CA ASP A 16 -36.87 47.44 -29.93
C ASP A 16 -38.15 46.94 -30.65
N THR A 17 -38.65 45.74 -30.28
CA THR A 17 -39.98 45.61 -29.64
C THR A 17 -40.21 44.26 -28.94
N GLN A 18 -41.13 44.27 -27.96
CA GLN A 18 -41.28 43.26 -26.91
C GLN A 18 -42.21 42.09 -27.27
N HIS A 19 -41.91 40.90 -26.74
CA HIS A 19 -42.94 39.99 -26.21
C HIS A 19 -42.44 39.23 -24.97
N ARG A 20 -43.30 39.07 -23.96
CA ARG A 20 -43.03 38.34 -22.71
C ARG A 20 -43.91 37.10 -22.59
N ARG A 21 -43.37 36.01 -22.04
CA ARG A 21 -44.00 34.94 -21.19
C ARG A 21 -43.19 33.64 -21.31
N PRO A 22 -43.20 32.76 -20.30
CA PRO A 22 -42.94 33.05 -18.88
C PRO A 22 -41.82 32.12 -18.35
N GLU A 23 -41.70 32.02 -17.04
CA GLU A 23 -40.72 31.17 -16.34
C GLU A 23 -41.00 29.67 -16.59
N ASP A 24 -40.00 28.94 -17.09
CA ASP A 24 -39.83 27.50 -16.83
C ASP A 24 -38.62 27.33 -15.91
N THR A 25 -38.86 26.87 -14.69
CA THR A 25 -37.83 26.76 -13.65
C THR A 25 -37.05 25.47 -13.83
N ASP A 26 -35.79 25.55 -14.31
CA ASP A 26 -34.87 24.40 -14.32
C ASP A 26 -34.65 23.91 -12.87
N PRO A 27 -35.10 22.69 -12.50
CA PRO A 27 -34.97 22.17 -11.15
C PRO A 27 -33.52 21.70 -10.95
N GLY A 28 -32.65 22.67 -10.67
CA GLY A 28 -31.20 22.50 -10.64
C GLY A 28 -30.77 21.19 -9.97
N LEU A 29 -30.09 20.35 -10.77
CA LEU A 29 -29.59 19.05 -10.35
C LEU A 29 -28.92 19.15 -8.98
N PRO A 30 -29.25 18.28 -8.01
CA PRO A 30 -28.65 18.34 -6.69
C PRO A 30 -27.14 18.17 -6.84
N SER A 31 -26.40 19.25 -6.60
CA SER A 31 -24.94 19.25 -6.67
C SER A 31 -24.45 18.13 -5.76
N SER A 32 -23.87 17.10 -6.36
CA SER A 32 -23.40 15.92 -5.66
C SER A 32 -22.16 16.31 -4.87
N SER A 33 -22.38 16.86 -3.68
CA SER A 33 -21.37 17.10 -2.68
C SER A 33 -20.86 15.73 -2.20
N THR A 34 -19.96 15.15 -2.99
CA THR A 34 -19.05 14.11 -2.55
C THR A 34 -18.25 14.68 -1.40
N GLY A 35 -18.76 14.45 -0.17
CA GLY A 35 -18.00 14.66 1.04
C GLY A 35 -16.80 13.75 0.99
N SER A 36 -15.68 14.29 0.50
CA SER A 36 -14.37 13.73 0.78
C SER A 36 -14.11 14.00 2.25
N ASP A 37 -14.64 13.11 3.09
CA ASP A 37 -14.29 13.04 4.50
C ASP A 37 -12.81 12.67 4.56
N SER A 38 -11.97 13.70 4.51
CA SER A 38 -10.52 13.61 4.57
C SER A 38 -10.12 13.23 5.99
N VAL A 39 -10.31 11.96 6.32
CA VAL A 39 -10.01 11.36 7.63
C VAL A 39 -8.62 11.79 8.06
N THR A 40 -8.55 12.68 9.04
CA THR A 40 -7.32 13.30 9.53
C THR A 40 -6.40 12.22 10.08
N ARG A 41 -5.37 11.86 9.31
CA ARG A 41 -4.33 10.92 9.72
C ARG A 41 -3.29 11.63 10.58
N ILE A 42 -2.89 11.00 11.68
CA ILE A 42 -1.74 11.46 12.45
C ILE A 42 -0.47 10.95 11.75
N ARG A 43 0.43 11.87 11.38
CA ARG A 43 1.77 11.51 10.91
C ARG A 43 2.67 11.16 12.08
N LEU A 44 3.28 9.98 12.04
CA LEU A 44 4.21 9.51 13.06
C LEU A 44 5.63 9.39 12.51
N ASP A 45 6.60 9.74 13.35
CA ASP A 45 7.99 9.34 13.19
C ASP A 45 8.27 8.11 14.08
N LEU A 46 8.42 6.95 13.44
CA LEU A 46 8.71 5.69 14.14
C LEU A 46 10.20 5.53 14.47
N SER A 47 11.07 6.45 14.06
CA SER A 47 12.52 6.37 14.35
C SER A 47 12.88 6.71 15.79
N THR A 48 11.92 7.24 16.56
CA THR A 48 12.15 7.76 17.92
C THR A 48 12.59 6.70 18.94
N PRO A 49 13.30 7.10 20.01
CA PRO A 49 13.63 6.20 21.13
C PRO A 49 12.39 5.56 21.76
N ASP A 50 11.29 6.30 21.88
CA ASP A 50 10.02 5.83 22.47
C ASP A 50 9.44 4.63 21.69
N TYR A 51 9.39 4.69 20.36
CA TYR A 51 8.96 3.53 19.56
C TYR A 51 9.98 2.39 19.58
N THR A 52 11.28 2.69 19.73
CA THR A 52 12.30 1.66 19.95
C THR A 52 12.03 0.88 21.24
N ALA A 53 11.76 1.56 22.35
CA ALA A 53 11.44 0.95 23.64
C ALA A 53 10.12 0.16 23.59
N LYS A 54 9.04 0.76 23.07
CA LYS A 54 7.73 0.08 22.92
C LYS A 54 7.83 -1.21 22.09
N LEU A 55 8.67 -1.23 21.05
CA LEU A 55 8.87 -2.41 20.20
C LEU A 55 9.81 -3.44 20.85
N ALA A 56 10.75 -3.04 21.70
CA ALA A 56 11.57 -3.96 22.50
C ALA A 56 10.73 -4.77 23.52
N GLU A 57 9.75 -4.13 24.14
CA GLU A 57 8.81 -4.78 25.08
C GLU A 57 7.64 -5.49 24.38
N ALA A 58 7.48 -5.29 23.06
CA ALA A 58 6.33 -5.82 22.32
C ALA A 58 6.36 -7.35 22.17
N PRO A 59 5.19 -8.02 22.21
CA PRO A 59 5.10 -9.45 21.94
C PRO A 59 5.59 -9.80 20.52
N ILE A 60 6.20 -10.98 20.41
CA ILE A 60 6.63 -11.55 19.13
C ILE A 60 5.46 -12.31 18.49
N TYR A 61 5.27 -12.13 17.20
CA TYR A 61 4.28 -12.81 16.37
C TYR A 61 4.98 -13.47 15.19
N ARG A 62 4.53 -14.67 14.80
CA ARG A 62 4.99 -15.39 13.61
C ARG A 62 3.91 -15.40 12.54
N LYS A 63 4.31 -15.41 11.26
CA LYS A 63 3.35 -15.61 10.16
C LYS A 63 2.69 -17.00 10.27
N LYS A 64 1.40 -17.09 9.91
CA LYS A 64 0.60 -18.33 9.93
C LYS A 64 0.07 -18.76 8.57
N GLY A 65 -0.12 -17.82 7.64
CA GLY A 65 -0.54 -18.14 6.27
C GLY A 65 0.60 -18.84 5.53
N MET A 66 0.31 -20.01 4.96
CA MET A 66 1.21 -20.62 3.97
C MET A 66 1.08 -19.88 2.64
N VAL A 67 2.18 -19.72 1.91
CA VAL A 67 2.18 -19.16 0.56
C VAL A 67 2.41 -20.28 -0.46
N ARG A 68 1.87 -20.12 -1.68
CA ARG A 68 2.37 -20.88 -2.84
C ARG A 68 3.46 -20.07 -3.53
N ALA A 69 4.49 -20.74 -4.02
CA ALA A 69 5.54 -20.08 -4.79
C ALA A 69 6.14 -21.01 -5.86
N HIS A 70 6.46 -20.43 -7.02
CA HIS A 70 7.08 -21.12 -8.14
C HIS A 70 8.12 -20.23 -8.82
N ALA A 71 9.03 -20.85 -9.57
CA ALA A 71 9.92 -20.11 -10.48
C ALA A 71 9.15 -19.75 -11.75
N ALA A 72 9.14 -18.47 -12.09
CA ALA A 72 8.49 -17.91 -13.26
C ALA A 72 9.09 -18.46 -14.56
N ARG A 73 8.24 -18.58 -15.58
CA ARG A 73 8.64 -18.76 -16.97
C ARG A 73 9.08 -17.42 -17.57
N GLU A 74 9.74 -17.48 -18.72
CA GLU A 74 10.03 -16.26 -19.49
C GLU A 74 8.72 -15.53 -19.88
N ASP A 75 8.69 -14.22 -19.66
CA ASP A 75 7.58 -13.32 -19.95
C ASP A 75 6.23 -13.66 -19.25
N GLU A 76 6.29 -14.36 -18.12
CA GLU A 76 5.09 -14.73 -17.35
C GLU A 76 4.36 -13.49 -16.80
N HIS A 77 3.08 -13.34 -17.15
CA HIS A 77 2.21 -12.28 -16.64
C HIS A 77 1.87 -12.51 -15.17
N VAL A 78 2.08 -11.48 -14.35
CA VAL A 78 1.73 -11.49 -12.92
C VAL A 78 0.81 -10.31 -12.65
N GLU A 79 -0.43 -10.59 -12.27
CA GLU A 79 -1.38 -9.55 -11.85
C GLU A 79 -1.55 -9.58 -10.33
N THR A 80 -1.33 -8.42 -9.69
CA THR A 80 -1.72 -8.22 -8.29
C THR A 80 -3.18 -7.78 -8.28
N ILE A 81 -4.05 -8.72 -7.96
CA ILE A 81 -5.48 -8.51 -7.72
C ILE A 81 -5.71 -8.74 -6.22
N LEU A 82 -6.24 -7.75 -5.54
CA LEU A 82 -6.57 -7.82 -4.11
C LEU A 82 -7.79 -8.70 -3.84
N ALA A 83 -7.98 -9.09 -2.58
CA ALA A 83 -9.12 -9.91 -2.13
C ALA A 83 -10.51 -9.31 -2.42
N ASP A 84 -10.63 -8.00 -2.70
CA ASP A 84 -11.88 -7.33 -3.10
C ASP A 84 -12.13 -7.35 -4.63
N GLY A 85 -11.17 -7.84 -5.42
CA GLY A 85 -11.18 -7.84 -6.89
C GLY A 85 -10.50 -6.63 -7.54
N THR A 86 -9.96 -5.69 -6.76
CA THR A 86 -9.22 -4.54 -7.27
C THR A 86 -7.88 -4.99 -7.86
N ARG A 87 -7.66 -4.74 -9.16
CA ARG A 87 -6.35 -4.91 -9.80
C ARG A 87 -5.47 -3.70 -9.52
N GLU A 88 -4.37 -3.90 -8.80
CA GLU A 88 -3.37 -2.87 -8.52
C GLU A 88 -2.30 -2.81 -9.60
N THR A 89 -1.72 -3.95 -9.99
CA THR A 89 -0.58 -3.99 -10.91
C THR A 89 -0.66 -5.14 -11.91
N THR A 90 -0.06 -4.94 -13.08
CA THR A 90 0.24 -5.98 -14.07
C THR A 90 1.73 -5.90 -14.38
N ASN A 91 2.48 -6.95 -14.05
CA ASN A 91 3.92 -7.06 -14.28
C ASN A 91 4.23 -8.24 -15.23
N ARG A 92 5.47 -8.28 -15.72
CA ARG A 92 6.05 -9.40 -16.48
C ARG A 92 7.28 -9.90 -15.74
N ALA A 93 7.36 -11.20 -15.48
CA ALA A 93 8.50 -11.80 -14.80
C ALA A 93 9.59 -12.22 -15.79
N ARG A 94 10.85 -12.12 -15.36
CA ARG A 94 11.97 -12.79 -16.03
C ARG A 94 11.99 -14.26 -15.61
N GLU A 95 12.48 -15.14 -16.48
CA GLU A 95 12.63 -16.56 -16.17
C GLU A 95 13.40 -16.77 -14.85
N GLY A 96 12.92 -17.70 -14.02
CA GLY A 96 13.57 -18.06 -12.76
C GLY A 96 13.26 -17.12 -11.58
N GLN A 97 12.68 -15.93 -11.79
CA GLN A 97 12.20 -15.11 -10.67
C GLN A 97 11.11 -15.83 -9.88
N ILE A 98 11.04 -15.62 -8.57
CA ILE A 98 10.01 -16.28 -7.76
C ILE A 98 8.70 -15.51 -7.84
N ILE A 99 7.63 -16.19 -8.24
CA ILE A 99 6.26 -15.71 -8.06
C ILE A 99 5.76 -16.22 -6.72
N ILE A 100 5.12 -15.36 -5.94
CA ILE A 100 4.43 -15.73 -4.70
C ILE A 100 2.94 -15.51 -4.89
N THR A 101 2.13 -16.47 -4.40
CA THR A 101 0.67 -16.39 -4.29
C THR A 101 0.28 -16.44 -2.81
N ASN A 102 -0.39 -15.39 -2.33
CA ASN A 102 -0.92 -15.31 -0.96
C ASN A 102 -2.13 -16.26 -0.75
N PRO A 103 -2.53 -16.55 0.50
CA PRO A 103 -3.77 -17.27 0.80
C PRO A 103 -5.03 -16.69 0.13
N GLY A 104 -5.07 -15.36 -0.09
CA GLY A 104 -6.16 -14.68 -0.80
C GLY A 104 -6.15 -14.82 -2.33
N GLY A 105 -5.15 -15.50 -2.91
CA GLY A 105 -4.98 -15.67 -4.36
C GLY A 105 -4.16 -14.57 -5.05
N GLU A 106 -3.91 -13.46 -4.35
CA GLU A 106 -3.10 -12.31 -4.80
C GLU A 106 -1.68 -12.76 -5.21
N GLN A 107 -1.17 -12.27 -6.35
CA GLN A 107 0.15 -12.65 -6.86
C GLN A 107 1.11 -11.48 -7.00
N TYR A 108 2.40 -11.73 -6.76
CA TYR A 108 3.48 -10.76 -6.93
C TYR A 108 4.83 -11.43 -7.25
N ILE A 109 5.71 -10.67 -7.92
CA ILE A 109 7.12 -11.05 -8.16
C ILE A 109 7.93 -10.74 -6.90
N TYR A 110 8.74 -11.69 -6.43
CA TYR A 110 9.62 -11.52 -5.29
C TYR A 110 10.88 -10.73 -5.68
N LYS A 111 10.89 -9.42 -5.39
CA LYS A 111 11.95 -8.48 -5.82
C LYS A 111 13.19 -8.41 -4.92
N ALA A 112 13.26 -9.21 -3.84
CA ALA A 112 14.39 -9.15 -2.92
C ALA A 112 15.68 -9.67 -3.57
N ALA A 113 16.79 -8.96 -3.38
CA ALA A 113 18.09 -9.22 -4.02
C ALA A 113 18.08 -9.20 -5.57
N GLU A 114 17.10 -8.52 -6.19
CA GLU A 114 17.18 -8.20 -7.63
C GLU A 114 18.44 -7.39 -7.97
N PRO A 115 19.02 -7.56 -9.19
CA PRO A 115 18.49 -8.34 -10.31
C PRO A 115 18.87 -9.85 -10.28
N ASP A 116 19.65 -10.30 -9.29
CA ASP A 116 20.22 -11.64 -9.19
C ASP A 116 19.20 -12.70 -8.73
N ILE A 117 18.86 -13.63 -9.63
CA ILE A 117 17.89 -14.70 -9.40
C ILE A 117 18.38 -15.73 -8.37
N ALA A 118 19.69 -16.01 -8.32
CA ALA A 118 20.26 -16.96 -7.37
C ALA A 118 20.30 -16.37 -5.95
N ALA A 119 20.66 -15.09 -5.83
CA ALA A 119 20.58 -14.36 -4.57
C ALA A 119 19.12 -14.21 -4.09
N ALA A 120 18.20 -13.85 -4.98
CA ALA A 120 16.76 -13.78 -4.67
C ALA A 120 16.21 -15.13 -4.19
N ARG A 121 16.65 -16.24 -4.81
CA ARG A 121 16.28 -17.59 -4.40
C ARG A 121 16.80 -17.94 -3.00
N ALA A 122 18.08 -17.71 -2.73
CA ALA A 122 18.65 -17.93 -1.40
C ALA A 122 17.97 -17.06 -0.32
N HIS A 123 17.64 -15.81 -0.64
CA HIS A 123 16.94 -14.88 0.24
C HIS A 123 15.48 -15.30 0.52
N PHE A 124 14.83 -15.95 -0.44
CA PHE A 124 13.51 -16.57 -0.28
C PHE A 124 13.58 -17.82 0.60
N ASP A 125 14.48 -18.77 0.29
CA ASP A 125 14.61 -20.03 1.03
C ASP A 125 15.02 -19.80 2.51
N GLN A 126 15.77 -18.74 2.81
CA GLN A 126 16.04 -18.29 4.19
C GLN A 126 14.77 -17.92 4.97
N ARG A 127 13.73 -17.42 4.29
CA ARG A 127 12.49 -16.88 4.89
C ARG A 127 11.29 -17.81 4.76
N HIS A 128 11.43 -18.93 4.04
CA HIS A 128 10.33 -19.82 3.66
C HIS A 128 10.75 -21.29 3.74
N GLU A 129 10.20 -21.99 4.73
CA GLU A 129 10.36 -23.44 4.86
C GLU A 129 9.46 -24.14 3.84
N ALA A 130 10.03 -25.01 2.99
CA ALA A 130 9.24 -25.88 2.13
C ALA A 130 8.39 -26.84 2.99
N THR A 131 7.12 -27.02 2.62
CA THR A 131 6.23 -27.99 3.27
C THR A 131 6.28 -29.36 2.56
N THR A 132 5.50 -30.32 3.04
CA THR A 132 5.29 -31.60 2.37
C THR A 132 4.46 -31.51 1.08
N GLU A 133 3.77 -30.38 0.83
CA GLU A 133 3.08 -30.12 -0.44
C GLU A 133 4.02 -29.34 -1.39
N PRO A 134 4.37 -29.88 -2.57
CA PRO A 134 5.26 -29.21 -3.51
C PRO A 134 4.75 -27.82 -3.92
N GLY A 135 5.62 -26.81 -3.83
CA GLY A 135 5.27 -25.43 -4.14
C GLY A 135 4.53 -24.68 -3.03
N VAL A 136 4.21 -25.32 -1.90
CA VAL A 136 3.67 -24.65 -0.69
C VAL A 136 4.77 -24.47 0.34
N TYR A 137 4.88 -23.26 0.88
CA TYR A 137 5.90 -22.87 1.84
C TYR A 137 5.28 -22.22 3.09
N ARG A 138 5.88 -22.48 4.24
CA ARG A 138 5.62 -21.76 5.48
C ARG A 138 6.60 -20.59 5.59
N PRO A 139 6.15 -19.32 5.57
CA PRO A 139 7.02 -18.21 5.96
C PRO A 139 7.44 -18.36 7.43
N ASN A 140 8.74 -18.32 7.70
CA ASN A 140 9.29 -18.44 9.06
C ASN A 140 9.48 -17.08 9.76
N GLY A 141 9.25 -15.98 9.03
CA GLY A 141 9.46 -14.61 9.51
C GLY A 141 8.62 -14.27 10.75
N LYS A 142 9.30 -13.65 11.73
CA LYS A 142 8.73 -13.14 12.98
C LYS A 142 8.78 -11.62 13.02
N ILE A 143 7.85 -11.02 13.74
CA ILE A 143 7.75 -9.57 13.97
C ILE A 143 7.49 -9.28 15.45
N ARG A 144 7.95 -8.12 15.93
CA ARG A 144 7.46 -7.51 17.17
C ARG A 144 6.37 -6.50 16.76
N ALA A 145 5.22 -6.49 17.45
CA ALA A 145 4.09 -5.64 17.06
C ALA A 145 3.30 -5.09 18.24
N ILE A 146 2.92 -3.81 18.14
CA ILE A 146 2.06 -3.08 19.10
C ILE A 146 0.79 -2.58 18.39
N PRO A 147 -0.34 -2.37 19.11
CA PRO A 147 -1.47 -1.63 18.56
C PRO A 147 -1.08 -0.20 18.17
N ASN A 148 -1.80 0.37 17.21
CA ASN A 148 -1.86 1.82 17.03
C ASN A 148 -2.39 2.46 18.34
N ASP A 149 -1.54 3.20 19.04
CA ASP A 149 -1.82 3.77 20.36
C ASP A 149 -2.30 5.24 20.31
N THR A 150 -2.48 5.80 19.11
CA THR A 150 -2.88 7.21 18.92
C THR A 150 -4.39 7.44 19.01
N GLY A 151 -5.21 6.40 18.87
CA GLY A 151 -6.67 6.51 18.77
C GLY A 151 -7.20 7.05 17.43
N HIS A 152 -6.32 7.39 16.49
CA HIS A 152 -6.67 7.89 15.15
C HIS A 152 -5.99 7.03 14.05
N PRO A 153 -6.46 7.04 12.80
CA PRO A 153 -5.71 6.46 11.69
C PRO A 153 -4.34 7.15 11.55
N ILE A 154 -3.30 6.39 11.23
CA ILE A 154 -1.90 6.86 11.23
C ILE A 154 -1.26 6.73 9.85
N GLU A 155 -0.31 7.61 9.59
CA GLU A 155 0.54 7.63 8.39
C GLU A 155 2.01 7.73 8.80
N ILE A 156 2.88 7.01 8.10
CA ILE A 156 4.33 7.09 8.25
C ILE A 156 4.99 7.28 6.88
N MET A 157 6.24 7.73 6.89
CA MET A 157 7.14 7.42 5.78
C MET A 157 7.78 6.07 6.08
N ALA A 158 7.60 5.09 5.18
CA ALA A 158 8.19 3.77 5.36
C ALA A 158 9.71 3.81 5.11
N PRO A 159 10.49 2.85 5.66
CA PRO A 159 11.94 2.76 5.47
C PRO A 159 12.39 2.71 3.99
N TRP A 160 11.52 2.22 3.10
CA TRP A 160 11.75 2.16 1.65
C TRP A 160 11.34 3.43 0.88
N GLY A 161 10.92 4.50 1.58
CA GLY A 161 10.70 5.83 0.99
C GLY A 161 9.29 6.10 0.44
N GLU A 162 8.31 5.26 0.77
CA GLU A 162 6.91 5.42 0.35
C GLU A 162 5.98 5.73 1.56
N PRO A 163 4.89 6.51 1.38
CA PRO A 163 3.90 6.71 2.43
C PRO A 163 3.14 5.41 2.73
N MET A 164 3.06 5.03 4.00
CA MET A 164 2.27 3.89 4.46
C MET A 164 1.24 4.36 5.49
N ASN A 165 0.03 3.79 5.50
CA ASN A 165 -1.02 4.19 6.44
C ASN A 165 -1.84 2.99 6.95
N THR A 166 -2.42 3.10 8.14
CA THR A 166 -3.33 2.08 8.72
C THR A 166 -4.42 2.71 9.60
N GLY A 167 -5.46 1.93 9.89
CA GLY A 167 -6.61 2.34 10.70
C GLY A 167 -6.33 2.40 12.20
N VAL A 168 -7.38 2.70 12.98
CA VAL A 168 -7.36 2.69 14.45
C VAL A 168 -7.15 1.29 15.03
N ASP A 169 -7.53 0.27 14.28
CA ASP A 169 -7.36 -1.16 14.54
C ASP A 169 -5.97 -1.70 14.17
N GLY A 170 -5.18 -0.90 13.45
CA GLY A 170 -3.89 -1.28 12.87
C GLY A 170 -2.80 -1.63 13.90
N LYS A 171 -1.65 -2.02 13.36
CA LYS A 171 -0.45 -2.34 14.13
C LYS A 171 0.74 -1.51 13.65
N ILE A 172 1.64 -1.21 14.58
CA ILE A 172 3.00 -0.75 14.31
C ILE A 172 3.90 -1.97 14.55
N ALA A 173 4.73 -2.31 13.57
CA ALA A 173 5.51 -3.54 13.54
C ALA A 173 6.97 -3.33 13.13
N VAL A 174 7.83 -4.28 13.51
CA VAL A 174 9.24 -4.36 13.11
C VAL A 174 9.61 -5.84 12.92
N PRO A 175 10.41 -6.23 11.91
CA PRO A 175 10.91 -7.59 11.80
C PRO A 175 11.83 -7.96 12.97
N VAL A 176 11.81 -9.23 13.37
CA VAL A 176 12.82 -9.80 14.27
C VAL A 176 13.90 -10.44 13.42
N ASP A 177 15.15 -10.01 13.59
CA ASP A 177 16.29 -10.73 13.04
C ASP A 177 16.49 -12.05 13.83
N PRO A 178 16.44 -13.24 13.18
CA PRO A 178 16.73 -14.49 13.88
C PRO A 178 18.18 -14.62 14.37
N GLN A 179 19.12 -13.79 13.90
CA GLN A 179 20.50 -13.75 14.40
C GLN A 179 20.66 -12.80 15.60
N ASN A 180 19.94 -11.68 15.60
CA ASN A 180 19.99 -10.64 16.65
C ASN A 180 18.58 -10.28 17.16
N PRO A 181 17.84 -11.22 17.82
CA PRO A 181 16.41 -11.07 18.11
C PRO A 181 16.03 -9.98 19.13
N ASP A 182 17.02 -9.45 19.84
CA ASP A 182 16.89 -8.33 20.78
C ASP A 182 17.22 -6.97 20.14
N GLU A 183 17.75 -6.94 18.91
CA GLU A 183 17.98 -5.70 18.16
C GLU A 183 16.69 -5.21 17.48
N ILE A 184 16.33 -3.96 17.72
CA ILE A 184 15.06 -3.37 17.26
C ILE A 184 15.32 -2.52 16.02
N SER A 185 15.29 -3.18 14.85
CA SER A 185 15.57 -2.57 13.54
C SER A 185 14.78 -1.27 13.31
N MET A 186 15.34 -0.42 12.44
CA MET A 186 14.68 0.77 11.89
C MET A 186 13.67 0.42 10.78
N ASP A 187 13.58 -0.86 10.38
CA ASP A 187 12.62 -1.40 9.40
C ASP A 187 11.16 -1.43 9.93
N ARG A 188 10.68 -0.28 10.42
CA ARG A 188 9.42 -0.14 11.15
C ARG A 188 8.29 0.23 10.18
N TYR A 189 7.19 -0.50 10.25
CA TYR A 189 6.10 -0.41 9.27
C TYR A 189 4.72 -0.57 9.91
N LEU A 190 3.67 -0.37 9.11
CA LEU A 190 2.28 -0.47 9.53
C LEU A 190 1.64 -1.74 8.96
N ILE A 191 0.61 -2.26 9.64
CA ILE A 191 -0.19 -3.40 9.18
C ILE A 191 -1.67 -3.08 9.43
N GLY A 192 -2.58 -3.49 8.54
CA GLY A 192 -4.03 -3.43 8.80
C GLY A 192 -4.43 -4.31 9.98
N GLY A 193 -5.46 -3.96 10.76
CA GLY A 193 -5.88 -4.79 11.90
C GLY A 193 -6.43 -6.14 11.47
N GLN A 194 -7.24 -6.17 10.41
CA GLN A 194 -7.71 -7.39 9.76
C GLN A 194 -6.56 -8.17 9.11
N GLU A 195 -5.73 -7.50 8.30
CA GLU A 195 -4.54 -8.08 7.64
C GLU A 195 -3.61 -8.78 8.65
N PHE A 196 -3.31 -8.12 9.78
CA PHE A 196 -2.53 -8.69 10.88
C PHE A 196 -3.23 -9.92 11.48
N THR A 197 -4.54 -9.82 11.69
CA THR A 197 -5.38 -10.89 12.24
C THR A 197 -5.42 -12.11 11.34
N ASP A 198 -5.34 -11.95 10.02
CA ASP A 198 -5.32 -13.07 9.06
C ASP A 198 -3.92 -13.64 8.82
N THR A 199 -2.87 -12.81 8.87
CA THR A 199 -1.50 -13.23 8.50
C THR A 199 -0.63 -13.67 9.68
N TYR A 200 -0.90 -13.25 10.92
CA TYR A 200 -0.06 -13.53 12.09
C TYR A 200 -0.75 -14.31 13.23
N VAL A 201 0.06 -14.91 14.10
CA VAL A 201 -0.33 -15.47 15.41
C VAL A 201 0.77 -15.15 16.42
N LEU A 202 0.41 -15.05 17.71
CA LEU A 202 1.38 -14.90 18.81
C LEU A 202 2.40 -16.06 18.77
N ASP A 203 3.66 -15.73 18.98
CA ASP A 203 4.77 -16.68 19.03
C ASP A 203 4.99 -17.09 20.51
N THR A 204 4.59 -18.31 20.85
CA THR A 204 4.50 -18.87 22.22
C THR A 204 5.30 -20.16 22.35
#